data_AF-A0A6M2EXN6-F1
#
_entry.id   AF-A0A6M2EXN6-F1
#
_cell.length_a   1.000
_cell.length_b   1.000
_cell.length_c   1.000
_cell.angle_alpha   90.00
_cell.angle_beta   90.00
_cell.angle_gamma   90.00
#
_symmetry.space_group_name_H-M   'P 1'
#
loop_
_entity.id
_entity.type
_entity.pdbx_description
1 polymer ?
#
loop_
_entity_poly.entity_id
_entity_poly.type
_entity_poly.pdbx_seq_one_letter_code
_entity_poly.pdbx_strand_id
1 'polypeptide(L)'
;MSMSITRFTSTRPQHNSSSSGELRNYCKQNVGTHYHYHGGCTVGSVVDKDYKVHGMKGLRVIDGSTFWESPGTLLMLERYRGIKILEEREIASPFAAQPCP
;
A
#
# COMPACT_ATOMS: atom_id res chain seq x y z
N MET A 1 13.04 -26.80 5.72
CA MET A 1 12.80 -25.46 6.33
C MET A 1 14.08 -24.65 6.62
N SER A 2 15.29 -25.22 6.54
CA SER A 2 16.54 -24.52 6.91
C SER A 2 17.18 -23.66 5.80
N MET A 3 16.89 -23.89 4.51
CA MET A 3 17.55 -23.17 3.41
C MET A 3 17.10 -21.71 3.21
N SER A 4 15.96 -21.29 3.77
CA SER A 4 15.38 -19.97 3.51
C SER A 4 15.91 -18.88 4.44
N ILE A 5 16.15 -19.20 5.72
CA ILE A 5 16.65 -18.23 6.71
C ILE A 5 18.11 -17.85 6.45
N THR A 6 18.95 -18.83 6.05
CA THR A 6 20.38 -18.59 5.80
C THR A 6 20.65 -17.56 4.70
N ARG A 7 19.76 -17.40 3.70
CA ARG A 7 19.96 -16.35 2.66
C ARG A 7 19.82 -14.93 3.19
N PHE A 8 18.95 -14.72 4.17
CA PHE A 8 18.68 -13.39 4.73
C PHE A 8 19.71 -12.99 5.80
N THR A 9 20.35 -13.97 6.44
CA THR A 9 21.31 -13.75 7.54
C THR A 9 22.74 -14.16 7.22
N SER A 10 23.05 -14.65 6.02
CA SER A 10 24.44 -14.94 5.63
C SER A 10 25.18 -13.62 5.45
N THR A 11 25.71 -13.11 6.56
CA THR A 11 26.84 -12.21 6.58
C THR A 11 28.03 -12.95 5.97
N ARG A 12 28.17 -12.87 4.64
CA ARG A 12 29.50 -12.96 4.06
C ARG A 12 30.34 -11.88 4.73
N PRO A 13 31.61 -12.15 5.11
CA PRO A 13 32.46 -11.15 5.73
C PRO A 13 32.41 -9.90 4.86
N GLN A 14 31.93 -8.78 5.40
CA GLN A 14 32.06 -7.51 4.72
C GLN A 14 33.55 -7.27 4.59
N HIS A 15 34.08 -7.47 3.39
CA HIS A 15 35.38 -6.94 3.05
C HIS A 15 35.20 -5.43 3.08
N ASN A 16 35.79 -4.75 4.07
CA ASN A 16 35.64 -3.32 4.36
C ASN A 16 36.09 -2.36 3.22
N SER A 17 36.23 -2.88 1.99
CA SER A 17 36.72 -2.17 0.80
C SER A 17 36.15 -2.73 -0.52
N SER A 18 34.90 -3.20 -0.54
CA SER A 18 34.26 -3.59 -1.81
C SER A 18 33.90 -2.38 -2.66
N SER A 19 34.26 -2.43 -3.95
CA SER A 19 33.93 -1.39 -4.91
C SER A 19 32.41 -1.24 -5.10
N SER A 20 31.93 -0.07 -5.54
CA SER A 20 30.51 0.16 -5.84
C SER A 20 29.97 -0.83 -6.89
N GLY A 21 30.82 -1.29 -7.81
CA GLY A 21 30.51 -2.32 -8.80
C GLY A 21 30.26 -3.69 -8.18
N GLU A 22 31.09 -4.12 -7.22
CA GLU A 22 30.90 -5.37 -6.48
C GLU A 22 29.61 -5.35 -5.66
N LEU A 23 29.35 -4.25 -4.95
CA LEU A 23 28.13 -4.12 -4.14
C LEU A 23 26.87 -4.17 -5.04
N ARG A 24 26.89 -3.52 -6.20
CA ARG A 24 25.80 -3.59 -7.17
C ARG A 24 25.55 -5.01 -7.68
N ASN A 25 26.61 -5.76 -7.98
CA ASN A 25 26.48 -7.15 -8.42
C ASN A 25 25.96 -8.06 -7.30
N TYR A 26 26.42 -7.84 -6.07
CA TYR A 26 25.90 -8.53 -4.89
C TYR A 26 24.40 -8.27 -4.70
N CYS A 27 23.95 -7.01 -4.75
CA CYS A 27 22.53 -6.68 -4.67
C CYS A 27 21.73 -7.40 -5.75
N LYS A 28 22.18 -7.37 -7.02
CA LYS A 28 21.47 -8.06 -8.11
C LYS A 28 21.35 -9.57 -7.92
N GLN A 29 22.40 -10.21 -7.40
CA GLN A 29 22.43 -11.67 -7.23
C GLN A 29 21.63 -12.14 -6.01
N ASN A 30 21.47 -11.28 -5.00
CA ASN A 30 20.88 -11.66 -3.71
C ASN A 30 19.57 -10.93 -3.40
N VAL A 31 19.10 -10.03 -4.26
CA VAL A 31 17.83 -9.32 -4.03
C VAL A 31 16.69 -10.34 -3.92
N GLY A 32 15.91 -10.16 -2.86
CA GLY A 32 14.66 -10.87 -2.62
C GLY A 32 13.54 -9.86 -2.38
N THR A 33 12.31 -10.36 -2.30
CA THR A 33 11.20 -9.52 -1.91
C THR A 33 11.20 -9.23 -0.42
N HIS A 34 10.77 -8.02 -0.06
CA HIS A 34 10.46 -7.63 1.32
C HIS A 34 8.97 -7.83 1.64
N TYR A 35 8.21 -8.49 0.76
CA TYR A 35 6.78 -8.80 0.90
C TYR A 35 5.85 -7.60 1.11
N HIS A 36 6.34 -6.37 0.88
CA HIS A 36 5.57 -5.11 0.89
C HIS A 36 5.20 -4.66 -0.53
N TYR A 37 4.52 -5.54 -1.28
CA TYR A 37 4.02 -5.18 -2.60
C TYR A 37 2.86 -4.18 -2.48
N HIS A 38 2.85 -3.18 -3.35
CA HIS A 38 1.87 -2.09 -3.39
C HIS A 38 1.80 -1.53 -4.81
N GLY A 39 0.86 -0.61 -5.05
CA GLY A 39 0.64 0.00 -6.37
C GLY A 39 -0.23 -0.83 -7.32
N GLY A 40 -0.44 -0.31 -8.54
CA GLY A 40 -1.28 -0.92 -9.57
C GLY A 40 -2.67 -0.28 -9.72
N CYS A 41 -3.20 0.34 -8.67
CA CYS A 41 -4.49 1.04 -8.66
C CYS A 41 -4.34 2.45 -8.05
N THR A 42 -3.29 3.17 -8.45
CA THR A 42 -2.85 4.38 -7.74
C THR A 42 -3.83 5.55 -7.87
N VAL A 43 -3.89 6.36 -6.80
CA VAL A 43 -4.68 7.59 -6.78
C VAL A 43 -4.19 8.56 -7.87
N GLY A 44 -5.14 9.10 -8.64
CA GLY A 44 -4.86 9.98 -9.78
C GLY A 44 -4.61 9.24 -11.10
N SER A 45 -4.49 7.91 -11.08
CA SER A 45 -4.37 7.09 -12.29
C SER A 45 -5.60 6.20 -12.50
N VAL A 46 -5.99 5.41 -11.48
CA VAL A 46 -7.11 4.45 -11.57
C VAL A 46 -8.29 4.86 -10.69
N VAL A 47 -7.97 5.40 -9.51
CA VAL A 47 -8.96 5.91 -8.55
C VAL A 47 -8.77 7.40 -8.29
N ASP A 48 -9.84 8.09 -7.92
CA ASP A 48 -9.78 9.48 -7.46
C ASP A 48 -9.32 9.60 -5.99
N LYS A 49 -9.32 10.83 -5.46
CA LYS A 49 -8.94 11.14 -4.06
C LYS A 49 -9.90 10.52 -3.02
N ASP A 50 -11.09 10.12 -3.45
CA ASP A 50 -12.08 9.41 -2.65
C ASP A 50 -12.03 7.90 -2.84
N TYR A 51 -10.97 7.40 -3.49
CA TYR A 51 -10.75 6.00 -3.81
C TYR A 51 -11.83 5.43 -4.74
N LYS A 52 -12.58 6.28 -5.46
CA LYS A 52 -13.59 5.86 -6.44
C LYS A 52 -12.93 5.55 -7.77
N VAL A 53 -13.32 4.43 -8.37
CA VAL A 53 -12.77 4.00 -9.67
C VAL A 53 -13.30 4.92 -10.77
N HIS A 54 -12.39 5.42 -11.61
CA HIS A 54 -12.76 6.29 -12.72
C HIS A 54 -13.74 5.59 -13.69
N GLY A 55 -14.78 6.31 -14.12
CA GLY A 55 -15.79 5.80 -15.04
C GLY A 55 -16.79 4.80 -14.44
N MET A 56 -16.67 4.44 -13.15
CA MET A 56 -17.57 3.50 -12.49
C MET A 56 -18.32 4.15 -11.32
N LYS A 57 -19.61 3.81 -11.18
CA LYS A 57 -20.43 4.24 -10.04
C LYS A 57 -20.47 3.13 -9.00
N GLY A 58 -20.36 3.49 -7.72
CA GLY A 58 -20.51 2.56 -6.60
C GLY A 58 -19.32 1.62 -6.36
N LEU A 59 -18.20 1.79 -7.07
CA LEU A 59 -16.98 0.99 -6.89
C LEU A 59 -15.85 1.82 -6.30
N ARG A 60 -15.18 1.27 -5.28
CA ARG A 60 -13.98 1.83 -4.67
C ARG A 60 -12.93 0.74 -4.44
N VAL A 61 -11.66 1.13 -4.44
CA VAL A 61 -10.54 0.24 -4.09
C VAL A 61 -9.81 0.86 -2.91
N ILE A 62 -9.74 0.13 -1.79
CA ILE A 62 -9.13 0.60 -0.55
C ILE A 62 -8.21 -0.52 -0.06
N ASP A 63 -7.01 -0.58 -0.61
CA ASP A 63 -5.97 -1.54 -0.23
C ASP A 63 -4.57 -0.96 -0.58
N GLY A 64 -3.53 -1.78 -0.45
CA GLY A 64 -2.14 -1.40 -0.74
C GLY A 64 -1.89 -1.05 -2.20
N SER A 65 -2.77 -1.42 -3.13
CA SER A 65 -2.60 -1.14 -4.55
C SER A 65 -2.74 0.35 -4.90
N THR A 66 -3.30 1.13 -3.96
CA THR A 66 -3.61 2.55 -4.16
C THR A 66 -2.45 3.50 -3.91
N PHE A 67 -1.32 3.00 -3.40
CA PHE A 67 -0.16 3.80 -3.02
C PHE A 67 0.95 3.79 -4.07
N TRP A 68 1.65 4.92 -4.22
CA TRP A 68 2.86 5.04 -5.04
C TRP A 68 4.12 4.54 -4.31
N GLU A 69 4.11 4.65 -2.98
CA GLU A 69 5.19 4.22 -2.09
C GLU A 69 4.65 3.30 -1.01
N SER A 70 5.48 2.38 -0.51
CA SER A 70 5.05 1.40 0.51
C SER A 70 4.56 2.10 1.78
N PRO A 71 3.27 2.01 2.13
CA PRO A 71 2.76 2.58 3.36
C PRO A 71 3.08 1.68 4.56
N GLY A 72 3.26 2.28 5.74
CA GLY A 72 3.34 1.53 7.00
C GLY A 72 1.98 1.25 7.67
N THR A 73 0.88 1.73 7.09
CA THR A 73 -0.39 1.97 7.82
C THR A 73 -1.65 1.45 7.11
N LEU A 74 -1.55 0.33 6.36
CA LEU A 74 -2.67 -0.20 5.57
C LEU A 74 -3.97 -0.40 6.38
N LEU A 75 -3.86 -0.99 7.58
CA LEU A 75 -5.01 -1.24 8.45
C LEU A 75 -5.74 0.04 8.90
N MET A 76 -4.99 1.13 9.09
CA MET A 76 -5.56 2.40 9.47
C MET A 76 -6.33 3.03 8.31
N LEU A 77 -5.77 2.94 7.09
CA LEU A 77 -6.43 3.44 5.87
C LEU A 77 -7.81 2.82 5.69
N GLU A 78 -7.90 1.49 5.77
CA GLU A 78 -9.16 0.78 5.54
C GLU A 78 -10.25 1.21 6.52
N ARG A 79 -9.91 1.30 7.82
CA ARG A 79 -10.83 1.78 8.85
C ARG A 79 -11.24 3.23 8.59
N TYR A 80 -10.27 4.11 8.30
CA TYR A 80 -10.54 5.52 8.07
C TYR A 80 -11.49 5.74 6.88
N ARG A 81 -11.25 5.06 5.75
CA ARG A 81 -12.13 5.16 4.58
C ARG A 81 -13.50 4.52 4.84
N GLY A 82 -13.57 3.44 5.61
CA GLY A 82 -14.83 2.86 6.07
C GLY A 82 -15.69 3.87 6.83
N ILE A 83 -15.10 4.60 7.78
CA ILE A 83 -15.79 5.67 8.52
C ILE A 83 -16.25 6.78 7.58
N LYS A 84 -15.39 7.23 6.66
CA LYS A 84 -15.77 8.27 5.68
C LYS A 84 -16.93 7.84 4.78
N ILE A 85 -16.99 6.57 4.38
CA ILE A 85 -18.13 6.04 3.61
C ILE A 85 -19.43 6.08 4.43
N LEU A 86 -19.37 5.81 5.74
CA LEU A 86 -20.54 5.92 6.62
C LEU A 86 -21.00 7.37 6.77
N GLU A 87 -20.09 8.30 7.03
CA GLU A 87 -20.39 9.74 7.11
C GLU A 87 -21.01 10.25 5.80
N GLU A 88 -20.45 9.87 4.64
CA GLU A 88 -21.01 10.22 3.32
C GLU A 88 -22.45 9.70 3.15
N ARG A 89 -22.77 8.52 3.69
CA ARG A 89 -24.12 7.94 3.65
C ARG A 89 -25.09 8.65 4.58
N GLU A 90 -24.65 9.06 5.77
CA GLU A 90 -25.48 9.84 6.69
C GLU A 90 -25.81 11.20 6.09
N ILE A 91 -24.84 11.89 5.51
CA ILE A 91 -25.05 13.19 4.83
C ILE A 91 -25.99 13.04 3.64
N ALA A 92 -25.88 11.94 2.89
CA ALA A 92 -26.77 11.65 1.76
C ALA A 92 -28.17 11.15 2.19
N SER A 93 -28.41 10.92 3.50
CA SER A 93 -29.70 10.46 3.99
C SER A 93 -30.76 11.55 3.83
N PRO A 94 -31.93 11.25 3.22
CA PRO A 94 -33.02 12.22 3.09
C PRO A 94 -33.59 12.69 4.44
N PHE A 95 -33.24 12.00 5.53
CA PHE A 95 -33.66 12.34 6.89
C PHE A 95 -32.65 13.23 7.64
N ALA A 96 -31.45 13.49 7.09
CA ALA A 96 -30.39 14.23 7.79
C ALA A 96 -30.69 15.72 8.01
N ALA A 97 -31.63 16.29 7.25
CA ALA A 97 -32.01 17.71 7.33
C ALA A 97 -33.42 17.94 7.90
N GLN A 98 -34.11 16.90 8.39
CA GLN A 98 -35.45 17.08 8.94
C GLN A 98 -35.37 17.51 10.41
N PRO A 99 -35.86 18.71 10.79
CA PRO A 99 -35.97 19.07 12.20
C PRO A 99 -36.91 18.08 12.89
N CYS A 100 -36.58 17.69 14.12
CA CYS A 100 -37.51 16.94 14.97
C CYS A 100 -38.85 17.70 15.06
N PRO A 101 -40.00 17.01 15.02
CA PRO A 101 -41.30 17.63 15.29
C PRO A 101 -41.38 18.23 16.70
#